data_AF-A0A431HZV5-F1
#
_entry.id   AF-A0A431HZV5-F1
#
_cell.length_a   1.000
_cell.length_b   1.000
_cell.length_c   1.000
_cell.angle_alpha   90.00
_cell.angle_beta   90.00
_cell.angle_gamma   90.00
#
_symmetry.space_group_name_H-M   'P 1'
#
loop_
_entity.id
_entity.type
_entity.pdbx_description
1 polymer ?
#
loop_
_entity_poly.entity_id
_entity_poly.type
_entity_poly.pdbx_seq_one_letter_code
_entity_poly.pdbx_strand_id
1 'polypeptide(L)'
;MNDLDNFEIKEILSDIIRGYSISLLDGNIIFIKHFGIKDYSKLNSTQTLLFKEAVNKNLPTKKNKLAYLIKEKIWTEEAKLKENIALVNNLKENLAKNIYNLKQIEIVKQDIKNLNNEINKLELEKNHHLGYTAEVYVSKKIDEYYIVNSLFSDDNLTNQIFTYETFRELENEELNNIINIYNDTITKFNATSIEKCSLVNNFAYLFYLCEDNPFTLFGKPLIDLTSYQIELFNYSKFFKRIIANTGQQLPEDITGDPEKIKEWASATVKTQTLLEENQDKDGIGTFNMTPEDIKKLKSEGMISLADEAKKKGGNLTMEQIMALHGYNTR
;
A
#
# COMPACT_ATOMS: atom_id res chain seq x y z
N MET A 1 -23.31 -12.57 10.01
CA MET A 1 -22.27 -12.32 8.99
C MET A 1 -22.36 -13.52 8.07
N ASN A 2 -22.78 -13.32 6.82
CA ASN A 2 -23.32 -14.38 5.96
C ASN A 2 -22.32 -15.53 5.76
N ASP A 3 -22.78 -16.77 5.85
CA ASP A 3 -21.95 -17.97 5.64
C ASP A 3 -21.24 -18.00 4.27
N LEU A 4 -21.74 -17.24 3.28
CA LEU A 4 -21.12 -17.01 1.98
C LEU A 4 -19.77 -16.27 2.09
N ASP A 5 -19.64 -15.26 2.96
CA ASP A 5 -18.37 -14.53 3.17
C ASP A 5 -17.27 -15.45 3.72
N ASN A 6 -17.66 -16.50 4.45
CA ASN A 6 -16.70 -17.45 5.05
C ASN A 6 -16.18 -18.47 4.02
N PHE A 7 -16.98 -18.81 3.01
CA PHE A 7 -16.55 -19.72 1.95
C PHE A 7 -15.50 -19.07 1.04
N GLU A 8 -15.76 -17.85 0.56
CA GLU A 8 -14.84 -17.11 -0.31
C GLU A 8 -13.47 -16.89 0.35
N ILE A 9 -13.47 -16.50 1.64
CA ILE A 9 -12.21 -16.32 2.40
C ILE A 9 -11.44 -17.64 2.54
N LYS A 10 -12.12 -18.77 2.71
CA LYS A 10 -11.46 -20.09 2.75
C LYS A 10 -10.88 -20.49 1.39
N GLU A 11 -11.55 -20.16 0.29
CA GLU A 11 -11.00 -20.39 -1.05
C GLU A 11 -9.77 -19.50 -1.31
N ILE A 12 -9.84 -18.22 -0.96
CA ILE A 12 -8.70 -17.29 -1.04
C ILE A 12 -7.53 -17.85 -0.23
N LEU A 13 -7.77 -18.23 1.03
CA LEU A 13 -6.75 -18.84 1.89
C LEU A 13 -6.15 -20.11 1.26
N SER A 14 -6.98 -20.98 0.68
CA SER A 14 -6.51 -22.18 0.00
C SER A 14 -5.60 -21.87 -1.19
N ASP A 15 -5.96 -20.89 -2.01
CA ASP A 15 -5.13 -20.43 -3.12
C ASP A 15 -3.79 -19.87 -2.62
N ILE A 16 -3.79 -19.04 -1.58
CA ILE A 16 -2.57 -18.47 -0.99
C ILE A 16 -1.66 -19.59 -0.48
N ILE A 17 -2.19 -20.56 0.27
CA ILE A 17 -1.39 -21.68 0.81
C ILE A 17 -0.75 -22.48 -0.33
N ARG A 18 -1.50 -22.76 -1.40
CA ARG A 18 -0.98 -23.48 -2.58
C ARG A 18 0.06 -22.66 -3.35
N GLY A 19 -0.13 -21.34 -3.42
CA GLY A 19 0.69 -20.43 -4.21
C GLY A 19 0.21 -20.28 -5.66
N TYR A 20 -1.01 -20.69 -5.94
CA TYR A 20 -1.67 -20.51 -7.24
C TYR A 20 -3.19 -20.48 -7.07
N SER A 21 -3.87 -19.94 -8.08
CA SER A 21 -5.32 -20.00 -8.23
C SER A 21 -5.72 -20.90 -9.40
N ILE A 22 -6.91 -21.48 -9.34
CA ILE A 22 -7.47 -22.29 -10.42
C ILE A 22 -8.48 -21.44 -11.21
N SER A 23 -8.41 -21.50 -12.53
CA SER A 23 -9.37 -20.84 -13.42
C SER A 23 -9.64 -21.68 -14.67
N LEU A 24 -10.46 -21.17 -15.58
CA LEU A 24 -10.78 -21.79 -16.86
C LEU A 24 -10.36 -20.87 -18.01
N LEU A 25 -9.60 -21.42 -18.96
CA LEU A 25 -9.27 -20.79 -20.24
C LEU A 25 -9.79 -21.69 -21.36
N ASP A 26 -10.75 -21.21 -22.13
CA ASP A 26 -11.39 -21.94 -23.22
C ASP A 26 -11.91 -23.33 -22.82
N GLY A 27 -12.46 -23.42 -21.61
CA GLY A 27 -12.98 -24.67 -21.02
C GLY A 27 -11.91 -25.60 -20.42
N ASN A 28 -10.63 -25.28 -20.54
CA ASN A 28 -9.55 -26.03 -19.93
C ASN A 28 -9.19 -25.47 -18.56
N ILE A 29 -8.91 -26.36 -17.60
CA ILE A 29 -8.43 -25.97 -16.28
C ILE A 29 -7.01 -25.41 -16.42
N ILE A 30 -6.80 -24.23 -15.85
CA ILE A 30 -5.51 -23.56 -15.80
C ILE A 30 -5.15 -23.20 -14.36
N PHE A 31 -3.85 -23.12 -14.11
CA PHE A 31 -3.27 -22.76 -12.82
C PHE A 31 -2.55 -21.43 -12.94
N ILE A 32 -3.04 -20.42 -12.24
CA ILE A 32 -2.48 -19.06 -12.21
C ILE A 32 -1.54 -18.94 -11.02
N LYS A 33 -0.24 -19.02 -11.29
CA LYS A 33 0.81 -18.89 -10.27
C LYS A 33 0.76 -17.53 -9.59
N HIS A 34 0.83 -17.50 -8.26
CA HIS A 34 1.07 -16.28 -7.51
C HIS A 34 2.58 -16.00 -7.49
N PHE A 35 2.99 -14.84 -7.97
CA PHE A 35 4.42 -14.56 -8.14
C PHE A 35 5.10 -14.24 -6.81
N GLY A 36 6.35 -14.67 -6.69
CA GLY A 36 7.25 -14.32 -5.61
C GLY A 36 8.45 -13.51 -6.11
N ILE A 37 9.40 -13.26 -5.21
CA ILE A 37 10.59 -12.43 -5.50
C ILE A 37 11.42 -12.93 -6.69
N LYS A 38 11.55 -14.25 -6.85
CA LYS A 38 12.28 -14.87 -7.97
C LYS A 38 11.64 -14.54 -9.31
N ASP A 39 10.31 -14.54 -9.37
CA ASP A 39 9.60 -14.24 -10.60
C ASP A 39 9.80 -12.77 -11.00
N TYR A 40 9.67 -11.84 -10.04
CA TYR A 40 9.95 -10.41 -10.28
C TYR A 40 11.40 -10.17 -10.74
N SER A 41 12.37 -10.91 -10.19
CA SER A 41 13.77 -10.81 -10.65
C SER A 41 13.92 -11.20 -12.13
N LYS A 42 13.21 -12.24 -12.59
CA LYS A 42 13.19 -12.65 -14.00
C LYS A 42 12.53 -11.58 -14.89
N LEU A 43 11.45 -10.95 -14.42
CA LEU A 43 10.79 -9.85 -15.14
C LEU A 43 11.71 -8.63 -15.30
N ASN A 44 12.43 -8.24 -14.25
CA ASN A 44 13.36 -7.10 -14.32
C ASN A 44 14.45 -7.28 -15.39
N SER A 45 14.96 -8.52 -15.52
CA SER A 45 15.92 -8.86 -16.57
C SER A 45 15.30 -8.69 -17.97
N THR A 46 14.07 -9.17 -18.14
CA THR A 46 13.30 -9.06 -19.38
C THR A 46 12.97 -7.60 -19.71
N GLN A 47 12.60 -6.81 -18.70
CA GLN A 47 12.30 -5.39 -18.81
C GLN A 47 13.50 -4.61 -19.37
N THR A 48 14.69 -4.92 -18.87
CA THR A 48 15.94 -4.30 -19.33
C THR A 48 16.20 -4.60 -20.81
N LEU A 49 15.94 -5.83 -21.27
CA LEU A 49 16.08 -6.21 -22.67
C LEU A 49 15.07 -5.48 -23.55
N LEU A 50 13.78 -5.52 -23.19
CA LEU A 50 12.71 -4.85 -23.93
C LEU A 50 12.94 -3.33 -24.02
N PHE A 51 13.46 -2.71 -22.97
CA PHE A 51 13.80 -1.29 -22.97
C PHE A 51 14.90 -0.95 -23.97
N LYS A 52 15.98 -1.75 -24.01
CA LYS A 52 17.04 -1.58 -25.01
C LYS A 52 16.50 -1.73 -26.43
N GLU A 53 15.65 -2.73 -26.67
CA GLU A 53 15.01 -2.93 -27.98
C GLU A 53 14.11 -1.75 -28.38
N ALA A 54 13.30 -1.24 -27.46
CA ALA A 54 12.41 -0.11 -27.70
C ALA A 54 13.20 1.16 -28.07
N VAL A 55 14.29 1.43 -27.34
CA VAL A 55 15.19 2.56 -27.65
C VAL A 55 15.89 2.35 -29.00
N ASN A 56 16.35 1.13 -29.31
CA ASN A 56 16.96 0.82 -30.61
C ASN A 56 15.98 0.97 -31.78
N LYS A 57 14.68 0.81 -31.53
CA LYS A 57 13.59 1.10 -32.48
C LYS A 57 13.19 2.59 -32.51
N ASN A 58 14.03 3.48 -31.97
CA ASN A 58 13.84 4.93 -31.91
C ASN A 58 12.66 5.39 -31.06
N LEU A 59 12.17 4.57 -30.12
CA LEU A 59 11.15 5.02 -29.19
C LEU A 59 11.78 5.96 -28.15
N PRO A 60 11.26 7.18 -27.96
CA PRO A 60 11.87 8.15 -27.06
C PRO A 60 11.71 7.71 -25.61
N THR A 61 12.76 7.90 -24.81
CA THR A 61 12.67 7.73 -23.35
C THR A 61 11.87 8.87 -22.73
N LYS A 62 11.24 8.61 -21.58
CA LYS A 62 10.52 9.61 -20.78
C LYS A 62 11.43 10.79 -20.45
N LYS A 63 12.71 10.51 -20.15
CA LYS A 63 13.72 11.54 -19.91
C LYS A 63 13.93 12.45 -21.13
N ASN A 64 14.16 11.86 -22.30
CA ASN A 64 14.42 12.62 -23.53
C ASN A 64 13.18 13.41 -23.97
N LYS A 65 12.00 12.80 -23.87
CA LYS A 65 10.74 13.45 -24.22
C LYS A 65 10.38 14.57 -23.26
N LEU A 66 10.56 14.38 -21.95
CA LEU A 66 10.38 15.43 -20.96
C LEU A 66 11.33 16.62 -21.21
N ALA A 67 12.60 16.36 -21.51
CA ALA A 67 13.57 17.41 -21.84
C ALA A 67 13.14 18.22 -23.08
N TYR A 68 12.61 17.54 -24.11
CA TYR A 68 12.04 18.20 -25.28
C TYR A 68 10.80 19.05 -24.92
N LEU A 69 9.85 18.51 -24.16
CA LEU A 69 8.63 19.22 -23.76
C LEU A 69 8.93 20.49 -22.96
N ILE A 70 9.93 20.44 -22.07
CA ILE A 70 10.38 21.61 -21.31
C ILE A 70 11.06 22.63 -22.23
N LYS A 71 11.94 22.17 -23.13
CA LYS A 71 12.65 23.04 -24.08
C LYS A 71 11.67 23.80 -24.98
N GLU A 72 10.65 23.12 -25.50
CA GLU A 72 9.63 23.70 -26.37
C GLU A 72 8.52 24.42 -25.60
N LYS A 73 8.63 24.52 -24.26
CA LYS A 73 7.64 25.15 -23.37
C LYS A 73 6.23 24.57 -23.49
N ILE A 74 6.13 23.30 -23.87
CA ILE A 74 4.87 22.55 -23.91
C ILE A 74 4.47 22.12 -22.49
N TRP A 75 5.46 21.87 -21.62
CA TRP A 75 5.24 21.56 -20.20
C TRP A 75 6.06 22.50 -19.31
N THR A 76 5.40 23.28 -18.46
CA THR A 76 6.02 24.31 -17.60
C THR A 76 5.91 24.03 -16.11
N GLU A 77 4.99 23.18 -15.69
CA GLU A 77 4.64 22.97 -14.27
C GLU A 77 5.54 21.97 -13.54
N GLU A 78 6.68 21.58 -14.13
CA GLU A 78 7.60 20.59 -13.54
C GLU A 78 8.13 21.03 -12.17
N ALA A 79 8.40 22.33 -12.00
CA ALA A 79 8.87 22.88 -10.73
C ALA A 79 7.76 22.83 -9.66
N LYS A 80 6.55 23.24 -10.02
CA LYS A 80 5.37 23.23 -9.16
C LYS A 80 4.99 21.81 -8.72
N LEU A 81 5.05 20.84 -9.63
CA LEU A 81 4.81 19.43 -9.31
C LEU A 81 5.81 18.93 -8.25
N LYS A 82 7.11 19.23 -8.42
CA LYS A 82 8.14 18.84 -7.45
C LYS A 82 7.96 19.52 -6.09
N GLU A 83 7.60 20.80 -6.08
CA GLU A 83 7.31 21.55 -4.85
C GLU A 83 6.13 20.92 -4.09
N ASN A 84 5.03 20.64 -4.78
CA ASN A 84 3.85 20.01 -4.17
C ASN A 84 4.17 18.63 -3.58
N ILE A 85 4.95 17.80 -4.28
CA ILE A 85 5.38 16.48 -3.77
C ILE A 85 6.25 16.64 -2.51
N ALA A 86 7.21 17.57 -2.53
CA ALA A 86 8.07 17.83 -1.38
C ALA A 86 7.27 18.30 -0.16
N LEU A 87 6.30 19.20 -0.38
CA LEU A 87 5.42 19.70 0.67
C LEU A 87 4.57 18.58 1.28
N VAL A 88 3.96 17.71 0.46
CA VAL A 88 3.19 16.57 0.96
C VAL A 88 4.05 15.63 1.81
N ASN A 89 5.29 15.35 1.38
CA ASN A 89 6.19 14.49 2.14
C ASN A 89 6.56 15.11 3.49
N ASN A 90 6.83 16.42 3.54
CA ASN A 90 7.10 17.13 4.78
C ASN A 90 5.90 17.08 5.75
N LEU A 91 4.69 17.33 5.26
CA LEU A 91 3.48 17.28 6.08
C LEU A 91 3.23 15.87 6.63
N LYS A 92 3.43 14.83 5.82
CA LYS A 92 3.32 13.42 6.27
C LYS A 92 4.36 13.07 7.32
N GLU A 93 5.60 13.51 7.15
CA GLU A 93 6.67 13.28 8.13
C GLU A 93 6.35 13.96 9.46
N ASN A 94 5.84 15.19 9.44
CA ASN A 94 5.46 15.93 10.65
C ASN A 94 4.23 15.32 11.35
N LEU A 95 3.27 14.76 10.59
CA LEU A 95 2.17 13.96 11.15
C LEU A 95 2.70 12.71 11.87
N ALA A 96 3.63 11.98 11.24
CA ALA A 96 4.22 10.78 11.84
C ALA A 96 5.01 11.09 13.13
N LYS A 97 5.59 12.30 13.23
CA LYS A 97 6.28 12.80 14.42
C LYS A 97 5.34 13.36 15.50
N ASN A 98 4.01 13.28 15.31
CA ASN A 98 3.00 13.78 16.25
C ASN A 98 3.18 15.26 16.63
N ILE A 99 3.67 16.09 15.70
CA ILE A 99 3.91 17.53 15.95
C ILE A 99 2.59 18.30 16.09
N TYR A 100 1.51 17.79 15.50
CA TYR A 100 0.20 18.44 15.43
C TYR A 100 -0.77 17.93 16.51
N ASN A 101 -1.59 18.82 17.06
CA ASN A 101 -2.70 18.44 17.94
C ASN A 101 -3.91 17.89 17.15
N LEU A 102 -4.90 17.32 17.85
CA LEU A 102 -6.07 16.66 17.22
C LEU A 102 -6.85 17.53 16.21
N LYS A 103 -7.00 18.84 16.47
CA LYS A 103 -7.67 19.75 15.53
C LYS A 103 -6.79 20.06 14.32
N GLN A 104 -5.48 20.17 14.52
CA GLN A 104 -4.50 20.42 13.45
C GLN A 104 -4.31 19.19 12.55
N ILE A 105 -4.37 17.98 13.11
CA ILE A 105 -4.26 16.73 12.36
C ILE A 105 -5.30 16.69 11.23
N GLU A 106 -6.56 17.04 11.53
CA GLU A 106 -7.62 17.04 10.52
C GLU A 106 -7.41 18.11 9.43
N ILE A 107 -6.89 19.28 9.80
CA ILE A 107 -6.54 20.34 8.84
C ILE A 107 -5.40 19.87 7.93
N VAL A 108 -4.31 19.34 8.50
CA VAL A 108 -3.14 18.87 7.75
C VAL A 108 -3.51 17.70 6.83
N LYS A 109 -4.38 16.79 7.28
CA LYS A 109 -4.93 15.72 6.42
C LYS A 109 -5.71 16.30 5.23
N GLN A 110 -6.51 17.34 5.46
CA GLN A 110 -7.26 18.00 4.39
C GLN A 110 -6.34 18.73 3.40
N ASP A 111 -5.27 19.37 3.88
CA ASP A 111 -4.26 20.01 3.04
C ASP A 111 -3.50 18.99 2.19
N ILE A 112 -3.09 17.86 2.79
CA ILE A 112 -2.47 16.73 2.07
C ILE A 112 -3.42 16.22 0.99
N LYS A 113 -4.71 16.06 1.30
CA LYS A 113 -5.71 15.62 0.32
C LYS A 113 -5.83 16.61 -0.85
N ASN A 114 -5.89 17.90 -0.57
CA ASN A 114 -5.97 18.94 -1.59
C ASN A 114 -4.71 18.99 -2.49
N LEU A 115 -3.52 18.91 -1.88
CA LEU A 115 -2.25 18.87 -2.61
C LEU A 115 -2.14 17.61 -3.46
N ASN A 116 -2.54 16.44 -2.95
CA ASN A 116 -2.55 15.21 -3.74
C ASN A 116 -3.49 15.31 -4.95
N ASN A 117 -4.66 15.95 -4.79
CA ASN A 117 -5.55 16.19 -5.92
C ASN A 117 -4.91 17.09 -6.99
N GLU A 118 -4.15 18.10 -6.59
CA GLU A 118 -3.41 18.96 -7.52
C GLU A 118 -2.25 18.22 -8.19
N ILE A 119 -1.48 17.44 -7.44
CA ILE A 119 -0.42 16.56 -7.96
C ILE A 119 -0.99 15.63 -9.00
N ASN A 120 -2.10 14.95 -8.71
CA ASN A 120 -2.75 14.03 -9.64
C ASN A 120 -3.16 14.73 -10.94
N LYS A 121 -3.70 15.95 -10.87
CA LYS A 121 -4.02 16.75 -12.07
C LYS A 121 -2.78 17.05 -12.90
N LEU A 122 -1.72 17.56 -12.26
CA LEU A 122 -0.45 17.88 -12.93
C LEU A 122 0.22 16.63 -13.53
N GLU A 123 0.17 15.49 -12.84
CA GLU A 123 0.69 14.23 -13.36
C GLU A 123 -0.11 13.73 -14.57
N LEU A 124 -1.44 13.86 -14.57
CA LEU A 124 -2.28 13.53 -15.72
C LEU A 124 -1.94 14.40 -16.93
N GLU A 125 -1.83 15.72 -16.75
CA GLU A 125 -1.41 16.65 -17.80
C GLU A 125 -0.01 16.32 -18.33
N LYS A 126 0.95 16.11 -17.42
CA LYS A 126 2.31 15.69 -17.77
C LYS A 126 2.32 14.39 -18.57
N ASN A 127 1.56 13.38 -18.13
CA ASN A 127 1.48 12.10 -18.81
C ASN A 127 0.78 12.21 -20.18
N HIS A 128 -0.22 13.09 -20.31
CA HIS A 128 -0.85 13.40 -21.59
C HIS A 128 0.17 13.97 -22.59
N HIS A 129 0.99 14.94 -22.19
CA HIS A 129 2.05 15.49 -23.04
C HIS A 129 3.18 14.49 -23.32
N LEU A 130 3.55 13.68 -22.33
CA LEU A 130 4.54 12.63 -22.51
C LEU A 130 4.06 11.55 -23.47
N GLY A 131 2.77 11.24 -23.53
CA GLY A 131 2.21 10.24 -24.43
C GLY A 131 3.01 8.92 -24.45
N TYR A 132 3.21 8.36 -25.65
CA TYR A 132 3.92 7.08 -25.80
C TYR A 132 5.44 7.24 -25.68
N THR A 133 6.05 6.51 -24.74
CA THR A 133 7.49 6.44 -24.50
C THR A 133 7.97 5.00 -24.39
N ALA A 134 9.30 4.79 -24.43
CA ALA A 134 9.90 3.48 -24.20
C ALA A 134 9.44 2.83 -22.90
N GLU A 135 9.36 3.59 -21.81
CA GLU A 135 8.89 3.11 -20.50
C GLU A 135 7.43 2.67 -20.55
N VAL A 136 6.54 3.42 -21.22
CA VAL A 136 5.12 3.07 -21.37
C VAL A 136 4.97 1.78 -22.19
N TYR A 137 5.69 1.67 -23.31
CA TYR A 137 5.70 0.45 -24.14
C TYR A 137 6.18 -0.76 -23.32
N VAL A 138 7.32 -0.62 -22.63
CA VAL A 138 7.92 -1.71 -21.88
C VAL A 138 7.05 -2.12 -20.70
N SER A 139 6.47 -1.17 -19.96
CA SER A 139 5.57 -1.47 -18.84
C SER A 139 4.42 -2.35 -19.32
N LYS A 140 3.71 -1.92 -20.37
CA LYS A 140 2.60 -2.69 -20.94
C LYS A 140 3.05 -4.10 -21.37
N LYS A 141 4.18 -4.21 -22.05
CA LYS A 141 4.71 -5.51 -22.50
C LYS A 141 5.15 -6.41 -21.37
N ILE A 142 5.67 -5.86 -20.28
CA ILE A 142 6.02 -6.64 -19.09
C ILE A 142 4.78 -7.10 -18.35
N ASP A 143 3.73 -6.28 -18.26
CA ASP A 143 2.46 -6.68 -17.64
C ASP A 143 1.81 -7.83 -18.42
N GLU A 144 1.78 -7.73 -19.76
CA GLU A 144 1.30 -8.81 -20.64
C GLU A 144 2.15 -10.08 -20.46
N TYR A 145 3.48 -9.96 -20.49
CA TYR A 145 4.40 -11.07 -20.31
C TYR A 145 4.27 -11.73 -18.93
N TYR A 146 4.07 -10.93 -17.89
CA TYR A 146 3.87 -11.39 -16.52
C TYR A 146 2.60 -12.24 -16.41
N ILE A 147 1.48 -11.75 -16.93
CA ILE A 147 0.20 -12.45 -16.90
C ILE A 147 0.33 -13.77 -17.64
N VAL A 148 0.84 -13.74 -18.86
CA VAL A 148 0.96 -14.94 -19.71
C VAL A 148 1.88 -15.98 -19.10
N ASN A 149 3.02 -15.56 -18.52
CA ASN A 149 3.94 -16.46 -17.85
C ASN A 149 3.42 -17.01 -16.52
N SER A 150 2.34 -16.47 -15.98
CA SER A 150 1.72 -16.98 -14.75
C SER A 150 0.84 -18.20 -14.98
N LEU A 151 0.57 -18.56 -16.23
CA LEU A 151 -0.37 -19.61 -16.60
C LEU A 151 0.33 -20.95 -16.80
N PHE A 152 -0.15 -21.96 -16.07
CA PHE A 152 0.36 -23.33 -16.10
C PHE A 152 -0.77 -24.33 -16.38
N SER A 153 -0.44 -25.44 -17.03
CA SER A 153 -1.37 -26.53 -17.30
C SER A 153 -1.42 -27.58 -16.19
N ASP A 154 -0.52 -27.49 -15.21
CA ASP A 154 -0.45 -28.38 -14.05
C ASP A 154 -0.34 -27.63 -12.71
N ASP A 155 -0.79 -28.29 -11.65
CA ASP A 155 -0.79 -27.80 -10.27
C ASP A 155 0.60 -27.75 -9.61
N ASN A 156 1.59 -28.43 -10.20
CA ASN A 156 2.99 -28.33 -9.77
C ASN A 156 3.71 -27.13 -10.39
N LEU A 157 3.04 -26.37 -11.26
CA LEU A 157 3.56 -25.18 -11.93
C LEU A 157 4.84 -25.49 -12.72
N THR A 158 4.86 -26.64 -13.39
CA THR A 158 6.02 -27.10 -14.16
C THR A 158 5.92 -26.81 -15.65
N ASN A 159 4.72 -26.88 -16.22
CA ASN A 159 4.44 -26.71 -17.63
C ASN A 159 3.70 -25.39 -17.86
N GLN A 160 4.43 -24.37 -18.31
CA GLN A 160 3.82 -23.11 -18.73
C GLN A 160 2.96 -23.34 -19.97
N ILE A 161 1.78 -22.71 -20.02
CA ILE A 161 0.88 -22.81 -21.18
C ILE A 161 1.50 -22.11 -22.38
N PHE A 162 2.17 -20.99 -22.13
CA PHE A 162 2.77 -20.16 -23.17
C PHE A 162 4.29 -20.06 -22.97
N THR A 163 5.01 -20.19 -24.07
CA THR A 163 6.42 -19.81 -24.22
C THR A 163 6.53 -18.34 -24.63
N TYR A 164 7.75 -17.77 -24.60
CA TYR A 164 7.97 -16.40 -25.07
C TYR A 164 7.62 -16.23 -26.56
N GLU A 165 7.85 -17.28 -27.34
CA GLU A 165 7.62 -17.35 -28.78
C GLU A 165 6.11 -17.38 -29.06
N THR A 166 5.38 -18.29 -28.42
CA THR A 166 3.92 -18.36 -28.55
C THR A 166 3.24 -17.10 -28.01
N PHE A 167 3.78 -16.48 -26.95
CA PHE A 167 3.29 -15.20 -26.45
C PHE A 167 3.34 -14.09 -27.52
N ARG A 168 4.41 -14.05 -28.32
CA ARG A 168 4.56 -13.04 -29.38
C ARG A 168 3.61 -13.26 -30.55
N GLU A 169 3.05 -14.45 -30.67
CA GLU A 169 2.12 -14.84 -31.73
C GLU A 169 0.66 -14.70 -31.30
N LEU A 170 0.37 -14.47 -30.01
CA LEU A 170 -0.99 -14.28 -29.50
C LEU A 170 -1.68 -13.11 -30.18
N GLU A 171 -2.92 -13.34 -30.61
CA GLU A 171 -3.77 -12.28 -31.13
C GLU A 171 -4.25 -11.37 -29.99
N ASN A 172 -4.58 -10.11 -30.31
CA ASN A 172 -5.02 -9.15 -29.30
C ASN A 172 -6.28 -9.61 -28.56
N GLU A 173 -7.19 -10.33 -29.24
CA GLU A 173 -8.43 -10.83 -28.63
C GLU A 173 -8.13 -11.94 -27.61
N GLU A 174 -7.27 -12.90 -27.97
CA GLU A 174 -6.81 -13.97 -27.06
C GLU A 174 -6.10 -13.38 -25.84
N LEU A 175 -5.19 -12.43 -26.06
CA LEU A 175 -4.46 -11.77 -24.98
C LEU A 175 -5.40 -11.01 -24.04
N ASN A 176 -6.41 -10.31 -24.56
CA ASN A 176 -7.40 -9.62 -23.73
C ASN A 176 -8.23 -10.60 -22.91
N ASN A 177 -8.63 -11.74 -23.48
CA ASN A 177 -9.35 -12.79 -22.75
C ASN A 177 -8.51 -13.30 -21.57
N ILE A 178 -7.23 -13.62 -21.83
CA ILE A 178 -6.27 -14.05 -20.81
C ILE A 178 -6.12 -13.00 -19.69
N ILE A 179 -5.97 -11.72 -20.06
CA ILE A 179 -5.83 -10.63 -19.09
C ILE A 179 -7.08 -10.50 -18.22
N ASN A 180 -8.28 -10.62 -18.79
CA ASN A 180 -9.52 -10.56 -18.04
C ASN A 180 -9.63 -11.72 -17.04
N ILE A 181 -9.38 -12.95 -17.48
CA ILE A 181 -9.39 -14.14 -16.61
C ILE A 181 -8.40 -13.98 -15.46
N TYR A 182 -7.19 -13.50 -15.75
CA TYR A 182 -6.18 -13.23 -14.73
C TYR A 182 -6.66 -12.18 -13.73
N ASN A 183 -7.15 -11.03 -14.20
CA ASN A 183 -7.62 -9.95 -13.33
C ASN A 183 -8.79 -10.40 -12.45
N ASP A 184 -9.79 -11.05 -13.03
CA ASP A 184 -10.93 -11.58 -12.29
C ASP A 184 -10.48 -12.56 -11.21
N THR A 185 -9.50 -13.41 -11.52
CA THR A 185 -8.94 -14.36 -10.56
C THR A 185 -8.18 -13.67 -9.43
N ILE A 186 -7.45 -12.59 -9.73
CA ILE A 186 -6.51 -11.99 -8.78
C ILE A 186 -7.12 -10.85 -7.93
N THR A 187 -8.20 -10.21 -8.40
CA THR A 187 -8.90 -9.12 -7.68
C THR A 187 -9.35 -9.50 -6.26
N LYS A 188 -9.61 -10.78 -6.00
CA LYS A 188 -9.99 -11.30 -4.68
C LYS A 188 -8.87 -11.22 -3.63
N PHE A 189 -7.60 -11.15 -4.04
CA PHE A 189 -6.43 -11.04 -3.14
C PHE A 189 -6.10 -9.58 -2.79
N ASN A 190 -7.05 -8.88 -2.20
CA ASN A 190 -6.82 -7.55 -1.63
C ASN A 190 -6.44 -7.64 -0.14
N ALA A 191 -5.87 -6.56 0.41
CA ALA A 191 -5.42 -6.48 1.80
C ALA A 191 -6.49 -6.95 2.80
N THR A 192 -7.74 -6.48 2.66
CA THR A 192 -8.85 -6.86 3.55
C THR A 192 -9.13 -8.36 3.50
N SER A 193 -9.13 -8.97 2.32
CA SER A 193 -9.30 -10.42 2.15
C SER A 193 -8.17 -11.20 2.84
N ILE A 194 -6.92 -10.76 2.68
CA ILE A 194 -5.76 -11.46 3.26
C ILE A 194 -5.72 -11.28 4.79
N GLU A 195 -6.09 -10.10 5.30
CA GLU A 195 -6.28 -9.88 6.74
C GLU A 195 -7.32 -10.84 7.31
N LYS A 196 -8.48 -10.99 6.66
CA LYS A 196 -9.50 -11.97 7.07
C LYS A 196 -8.96 -13.41 7.02
N CYS A 197 -8.19 -13.77 5.99
CA CYS A 197 -7.55 -15.09 5.88
C CYS A 197 -6.64 -15.38 7.08
N SER A 198 -5.90 -14.37 7.57
CA SER A 198 -4.99 -14.53 8.71
C SER A 198 -5.70 -14.85 10.04
N LEU A 199 -6.99 -14.53 10.13
CA LEU A 199 -7.83 -14.74 11.32
C LEU A 199 -8.69 -16.01 11.22
N VAL A 200 -8.67 -16.72 10.09
CA VAL A 200 -9.42 -17.98 9.95
C VAL A 200 -8.91 -18.99 10.98
N ASN A 201 -9.77 -19.44 11.90
CA ASN A 201 -9.41 -20.28 13.05
C ASN A 201 -8.41 -21.40 12.73
N ASN A 202 -8.68 -22.24 11.72
CA ASN A 202 -7.81 -23.36 11.36
C ASN A 202 -6.40 -22.91 10.96
N PHE A 203 -6.29 -21.79 10.24
CA PHE A 203 -5.00 -21.23 9.86
C PHE A 203 -4.32 -20.51 11.03
N ALA A 204 -5.08 -19.76 11.84
CA ALA A 204 -4.55 -19.10 13.03
C ALA A 204 -3.88 -20.12 13.95
N TYR A 205 -4.50 -21.29 14.19
CA TYR A 205 -3.90 -22.37 14.96
C TYR A 205 -2.57 -22.86 14.37
N LEU A 206 -2.49 -23.06 13.05
CA LEU A 206 -1.24 -23.44 12.38
C LEU A 206 -0.16 -22.35 12.53
N PHE A 207 -0.55 -21.08 12.42
CA PHE A 207 0.36 -19.95 12.60
C PHE A 207 0.91 -19.87 14.04
N TYR A 208 0.08 -20.10 15.06
CA TYR A 208 0.57 -20.16 16.45
C TYR A 208 1.58 -21.28 16.69
N LEU A 209 1.42 -22.42 16.01
CA LEU A 209 2.32 -23.57 16.10
C LEU A 209 3.64 -23.38 15.32
N CYS A 210 3.71 -22.41 14.39
CA CYS A 210 4.89 -22.23 13.55
C CYS A 210 5.97 -21.35 14.18
N GLU A 211 5.78 -20.86 15.42
CA GLU A 211 6.75 -20.07 16.20
C GLU A 211 7.31 -18.84 15.45
N ASP A 212 6.47 -18.12 14.72
CA ASP A 212 6.87 -16.96 13.90
C ASP A 212 7.97 -17.29 12.86
N ASN A 213 8.07 -18.57 12.45
CA ASN A 213 8.94 -19.03 11.38
C ASN A 213 8.15 -19.37 10.10
N PRO A 214 8.32 -18.61 9.00
CA PRO A 214 7.61 -18.87 7.75
C PRO A 214 8.02 -20.20 7.11
N PHE A 215 9.24 -20.67 7.33
CA PHE A 215 9.68 -21.98 6.84
C PHE A 215 8.89 -23.12 7.48
N THR A 216 8.63 -23.04 8.79
CA THR A 216 7.82 -24.04 9.50
C THR A 216 6.38 -24.06 9.00
N LEU A 217 5.81 -22.89 8.67
CA LEU A 217 4.43 -22.79 8.21
C LEU A 217 4.22 -23.29 6.78
N PHE A 218 5.10 -22.88 5.85
CA PHE A 218 4.91 -23.15 4.42
C PHE A 218 5.80 -24.30 3.90
N GLY A 219 6.76 -24.78 4.68
CA GLY A 219 7.70 -25.83 4.28
C GLY A 219 8.70 -25.41 3.20
N LYS A 220 8.85 -24.10 2.93
CA LYS A 220 9.65 -23.55 1.83
C LYS A 220 10.56 -22.42 2.32
N PRO A 221 11.76 -22.24 1.72
CA PRO A 221 12.57 -21.06 1.95
C PRO A 221 11.81 -19.76 1.66
N LEU A 222 12.13 -18.69 2.38
CA LEU A 222 11.46 -17.38 2.21
C LEU A 222 11.52 -16.87 0.76
N ILE A 223 12.62 -17.15 0.06
CA ILE A 223 12.83 -16.77 -1.36
C ILE A 223 11.90 -17.50 -2.34
N ASP A 224 11.25 -18.58 -1.91
CA ASP A 224 10.32 -19.39 -2.70
C ASP A 224 8.85 -19.11 -2.36
N LEU A 225 8.59 -18.25 -1.37
CA LEU A 225 7.23 -17.84 -1.04
C LEU A 225 6.70 -16.84 -2.04
N THR A 226 5.40 -16.93 -2.30
CA THR A 226 4.67 -15.96 -3.12
C THR A 226 4.42 -14.69 -2.32
N SER A 227 4.17 -13.58 -3.01
CA SER A 227 3.85 -12.30 -2.35
C SER A 227 2.68 -12.44 -1.38
N TYR A 228 1.64 -13.17 -1.75
CA TYR A 228 0.47 -13.38 -0.89
C TYR A 228 0.76 -14.27 0.33
N GLN A 229 1.65 -15.26 0.21
CA GLN A 229 2.08 -16.06 1.36
C GLN A 229 2.85 -15.21 2.38
N ILE A 230 3.75 -14.34 1.89
CA ILE A 230 4.50 -13.39 2.73
C ILE A 230 3.54 -12.41 3.40
N GLU A 231 2.57 -11.88 2.65
CA GLU A 231 1.58 -10.92 3.16
C GLU A 231 0.67 -11.55 4.22
N LEU A 232 0.14 -12.75 3.95
CA LEU A 232 -0.63 -13.53 4.93
C LEU A 232 0.15 -13.77 6.22
N PHE A 233 1.43 -14.15 6.12
CA PHE A 233 2.30 -14.35 7.27
C PHE A 233 2.50 -13.06 8.06
N ASN A 234 2.74 -11.94 7.38
CA ASN A 234 2.92 -10.64 8.00
C ASN A 234 1.67 -10.17 8.73
N TYR A 235 0.48 -10.34 8.14
CA TYR A 235 -0.79 -10.01 8.80
C TYR A 235 -1.03 -10.89 10.03
N SER A 236 -0.75 -12.18 9.93
CA SER A 236 -0.85 -13.10 11.07
C SER A 236 0.04 -12.67 12.24
N LYS A 237 1.29 -12.29 11.93
CA LYS A 237 2.24 -11.76 12.92
C LYS A 237 1.76 -10.42 13.49
N PHE A 238 1.19 -9.56 12.66
CA PHE A 238 0.62 -8.29 13.08
C PHE A 238 -0.53 -8.51 14.07
N PHE A 239 -1.53 -9.33 13.74
CA PHE A 239 -2.67 -9.62 14.62
C PHE A 239 -2.25 -10.30 15.91
N LYS A 240 -1.39 -11.32 15.84
CA LYS A 240 -0.80 -11.96 17.03
C LYS A 240 -0.15 -10.94 17.96
N ARG A 241 0.63 -9.99 17.42
CA ARG A 241 1.31 -8.96 18.21
C ARG A 241 0.34 -7.96 18.83
N ILE A 242 -0.61 -7.42 18.06
CA ILE A 242 -1.52 -6.40 18.61
C ILE A 242 -2.47 -6.98 19.66
N ILE A 243 -2.89 -8.24 19.52
CA ILE A 243 -3.69 -8.94 20.53
C ILE A 243 -2.85 -9.22 21.77
N ALA A 244 -1.61 -9.72 21.61
CA ALA A 244 -0.73 -9.97 22.75
C ALA A 244 -0.43 -8.68 23.56
N ASN A 245 -0.28 -7.55 22.87
CA ASN A 245 0.02 -6.26 23.50
C ASN A 245 -1.12 -5.71 24.36
N THR A 246 -2.36 -6.16 24.18
CA THR A 246 -3.46 -5.70 25.06
C THR A 246 -3.42 -6.37 26.43
N GLY A 247 -2.76 -7.52 26.57
CA GLY A 247 -2.81 -8.34 27.79
C GLY A 247 -4.21 -8.86 28.13
N GLN A 248 -5.18 -8.73 27.22
CA GLN A 248 -6.58 -9.09 27.41
C GLN A 248 -7.01 -10.13 26.38
N GLN A 249 -7.98 -10.96 26.76
CA GLN A 249 -8.59 -11.90 25.82
C GLN A 249 -9.42 -11.14 24.78
N LEU A 250 -9.31 -11.56 23.53
CA LEU A 250 -10.08 -10.97 22.43
C LEU A 250 -11.58 -11.26 22.61
N PRO A 251 -12.47 -10.25 22.51
CA PRO A 251 -13.91 -10.47 22.51
C PRO A 251 -14.38 -11.37 21.36
N GLU A 252 -15.30 -12.29 21.65
CA GLU A 252 -15.80 -13.26 20.66
C GLU A 252 -16.51 -12.59 19.47
N ASP A 253 -17.19 -11.48 19.71
CA ASP A 253 -17.98 -10.74 18.72
C ASP A 253 -17.13 -10.04 17.65
N ILE A 254 -15.82 -9.92 17.87
CA ILE A 254 -14.86 -9.27 16.95
C ILE A 254 -13.80 -10.21 16.38
N THR A 255 -13.80 -11.49 16.75
CA THR A 255 -12.71 -12.45 16.47
C THR A 255 -12.39 -12.63 14.97
N GLY A 256 -13.34 -12.38 14.08
CA GLY A 256 -13.17 -12.49 12.63
C GLY A 256 -13.16 -11.16 11.87
N ASP A 257 -13.09 -10.02 12.56
CA ASP A 257 -13.23 -8.69 11.97
C ASP A 257 -11.94 -7.87 12.14
N PRO A 258 -11.06 -7.83 11.12
CA PRO A 258 -9.77 -7.14 11.18
C PRO A 258 -9.84 -5.69 11.67
N GLU A 259 -10.84 -4.93 11.24
CA GLU A 259 -10.98 -3.52 11.58
C GLU A 259 -11.36 -3.36 13.04
N LYS A 260 -12.36 -4.12 13.51
CA LYS A 260 -12.77 -4.09 14.92
C LYS A 260 -11.66 -4.54 15.86
N ILE A 261 -10.86 -5.54 15.47
CA ILE A 261 -9.70 -5.97 16.27
C ILE A 261 -8.68 -4.84 16.39
N LYS A 262 -8.37 -4.14 15.29
CA LYS A 262 -7.45 -2.98 15.30
C LYS A 262 -7.98 -1.86 16.18
N GLU A 263 -9.27 -1.52 16.07
CA GLU A 263 -9.92 -0.49 16.88
C GLU A 263 -9.90 -0.84 18.38
N TRP A 264 -10.30 -2.08 18.72
CA TRP A 264 -10.28 -2.59 20.09
C TRP A 264 -8.87 -2.55 20.68
N ALA A 265 -7.87 -3.09 19.97
CA ALA A 265 -6.49 -3.12 20.45
C ALA A 265 -5.94 -1.70 20.68
N SER A 266 -6.22 -0.77 19.76
CA SER A 266 -5.82 0.63 19.90
C SER A 266 -6.49 1.31 21.10
N ALA A 267 -7.77 1.04 21.35
CA ALA A 267 -8.48 1.60 22.49
C ALA A 267 -7.93 1.07 23.81
N THR A 268 -7.72 -0.25 23.91
CA THR A 268 -7.21 -0.91 25.11
C THR A 268 -5.80 -0.44 25.48
N VAL A 269 -4.88 -0.38 24.53
CA VAL A 269 -3.52 0.11 24.77
C VAL A 269 -3.53 1.56 25.22
N LYS A 270 -4.35 2.42 24.58
CA LYS A 270 -4.47 3.84 24.96
C LYS A 270 -5.00 4.00 26.39
N THR A 271 -5.96 3.18 26.79
CA THR A 271 -6.47 3.19 28.17
C THR A 271 -5.39 2.74 29.16
N GLN A 272 -4.61 1.72 28.83
CA GLN A 272 -3.49 1.25 29.66
C GLN A 272 -2.41 2.32 29.83
N THR A 273 -1.96 2.94 28.73
CA THR A 273 -0.95 4.01 28.82
C THR A 273 -1.43 5.20 29.66
N LEU A 274 -2.70 5.59 29.51
CA LEU A 274 -3.29 6.63 30.36
C LEU A 274 -3.34 6.22 31.83
N LEU A 275 -3.59 4.95 32.15
CA LEU A 275 -3.61 4.48 33.53
C LEU A 275 -2.19 4.44 34.13
N GLU A 276 -1.20 3.97 33.37
CA GLU A 276 0.21 3.92 33.78
C GLU A 276 0.79 5.32 34.01
N GLU A 277 0.53 6.28 33.11
CA GLU A 277 0.95 7.68 33.27
C GLU A 277 0.35 8.37 34.52
N ASN A 278 -0.79 7.86 35.02
CA ASN A 278 -1.46 8.37 36.21
C ASN A 278 -1.04 7.64 37.49
N GLN A 279 -0.40 6.47 37.41
CA GLN A 279 0.06 5.70 38.58
C GLN A 279 1.37 6.23 39.17
N ASP A 280 2.24 6.87 38.38
CA ASP A 280 3.48 7.49 38.88
C ASP A 280 3.27 8.85 39.59
N LYS A 281 2.02 9.26 39.82
CA LYS A 281 1.66 10.54 40.47
C LYS A 281 0.78 10.36 41.71
N ASP A 282 1.25 9.58 42.67
CA ASP A 282 0.72 9.67 44.03
C ASP A 282 1.27 10.93 44.73
N GLY A 283 0.57 12.05 44.49
CA GLY A 283 0.80 13.30 45.22
C GLY A 283 0.36 14.56 44.47
N ILE A 284 -0.95 14.86 44.54
CA ILE A 284 -1.59 16.15 44.17
C ILE A 284 -1.53 16.49 42.67
N GLY A 285 -2.66 16.30 41.98
CA GLY A 285 -2.80 16.80 40.60
C GLY A 285 -4.13 16.50 39.91
N THR A 286 -5.23 16.35 40.64
CA THR A 286 -6.56 16.45 40.02
C THR A 286 -6.71 17.88 39.46
N PHE A 287 -6.96 17.99 38.15
CA PHE A 287 -7.31 19.22 37.42
C PHE A 287 -6.22 20.31 37.28
N ASN A 288 -5.71 20.48 36.06
CA ASN A 288 -5.27 21.79 35.57
C ASN A 288 -5.49 21.94 34.05
N MET A 289 -6.74 21.76 33.65
CA MET A 289 -7.31 22.63 32.62
C MET A 289 -8.45 23.36 33.31
N THR A 290 -8.29 24.66 33.54
CA THR A 290 -9.41 25.46 34.01
C THR A 290 -10.46 25.54 32.89
N PRO A 291 -11.75 25.73 33.21
CA PRO A 291 -12.78 25.97 32.20
C PRO A 291 -12.44 27.16 31.26
N GLU A 292 -11.58 28.08 31.70
CA GLU A 292 -11.03 29.16 30.88
C GLU A 292 -10.01 28.67 29.83
N ASP A 293 -9.21 27.64 30.13
CA ASP A 293 -8.27 27.02 29.17
C ASP A 293 -9.02 26.26 28.05
N ILE A 294 -10.16 25.65 28.38
CA ILE A 294 -11.09 25.05 27.42
C ILE A 294 -11.80 26.13 26.58
N LYS A 295 -12.04 27.32 27.14
CA LYS A 295 -12.62 28.46 26.43
C LYS A 295 -11.60 29.14 25.51
N LYS A 296 -10.34 29.26 25.91
CA LYS A 296 -9.23 29.76 25.07
C LYS A 296 -8.94 28.83 23.88
N LEU A 297 -9.11 27.51 24.04
CA LEU A 297 -9.08 26.54 22.93
C LEU A 297 -10.27 26.66 21.94
N LYS A 298 -11.24 27.54 22.22
CA LYS A 298 -12.42 27.81 21.38
C LYS A 298 -12.44 29.23 20.81
N SER A 299 -11.45 30.08 21.08
CA SER A 299 -11.45 31.46 20.58
C SER A 299 -10.07 31.89 20.06
N GLU A 300 -10.10 32.33 18.79
CA GLU A 300 -9.15 33.20 18.07
C GLU A 300 -8.14 32.57 17.09
N GLY A 301 -8.26 33.00 15.82
CA GLY A 301 -7.11 33.38 14.99
C GLY A 301 -6.50 32.33 14.07
N MET A 302 -7.19 32.00 12.98
CA MET A 302 -6.78 31.05 11.94
C MET A 302 -5.70 31.63 11.00
N ILE A 303 -4.58 30.92 10.80
CA ILE A 303 -3.63 31.19 9.71
C ILE A 303 -3.43 29.88 8.92
N SER A 304 -3.63 29.94 7.61
CA SER A 304 -3.39 28.85 6.66
C SER A 304 -1.88 28.59 6.54
N LEU A 305 -1.42 27.42 6.99
CA LEU A 305 -0.01 27.02 6.94
C LEU A 305 0.49 26.83 5.50
N ALA A 306 -0.41 26.44 4.59
CA ALA A 306 -0.09 26.29 3.17
C ALA A 306 0.27 27.63 2.51
N ASP A 307 -0.41 28.72 2.89
CA ASP A 307 -0.10 30.06 2.37
C ASP A 307 1.20 30.61 2.97
N GLU A 308 1.51 30.26 4.21
CA GLU A 308 2.71 30.72 4.90
C GLU A 308 3.97 29.94 4.47
N ALA A 309 3.84 28.64 4.18
CA ALA A 309 4.90 27.83 3.57
C ALA A 309 5.25 28.33 2.15
N LYS A 310 4.24 28.70 1.34
CA LYS A 310 4.46 29.29 0.00
C LYS A 310 5.22 30.61 0.05
N LYS A 311 4.98 31.46 1.06
CA LYS A 311 5.74 32.71 1.27
C LYS A 311 7.21 32.48 1.65
N LYS A 312 7.54 31.31 2.19
CA LYS A 312 8.91 30.96 2.67
C LYS A 312 9.63 29.94 1.78
N GLY A 313 9.20 29.80 0.53
CA GLY A 313 9.88 28.94 -0.46
C GLY A 313 9.58 27.45 -0.28
N GLY A 314 8.41 27.11 0.25
CA GLY A 314 7.88 25.75 0.31
C GLY A 314 8.27 24.94 1.56
N ASN A 315 9.03 25.51 2.50
CA ASN A 315 9.48 24.82 3.71
C ASN A 315 9.22 25.66 4.97
N LEU A 316 8.79 25.00 6.05
CA LEU A 316 8.69 25.56 7.38
C LEU A 316 9.54 24.73 8.35
N THR A 317 10.45 25.37 9.08
CA THR A 317 11.22 24.72 10.14
C THR A 317 10.34 24.50 11.38
N MET A 318 10.75 23.57 12.25
CA MET A 318 10.04 23.29 13.51
C MET A 318 9.80 24.57 14.33
N GLU A 319 10.83 25.41 14.46
CA GLU A 319 10.77 26.70 15.16
C GLU A 319 9.76 27.66 14.51
N GLN A 320 9.65 27.65 13.18
CA GLN A 320 8.71 28.51 12.45
C GLN A 320 7.27 28.05 12.60
N ILE A 321 7.04 26.73 12.63
CA ILE A 321 5.72 26.14 12.90
C ILE A 321 5.29 26.47 14.33
N MET A 322 6.21 26.31 15.30
CA MET A 322 5.96 26.64 16.70
C MET A 322 5.64 28.14 16.91
N ALA A 323 6.41 29.03 16.27
CA ALA A 323 6.21 30.47 16.34
C ALA A 323 4.88 30.92 15.71
N LEU A 324 4.47 30.34 14.58
CA LEU A 324 3.19 30.64 13.91
C LEU A 324 1.97 30.22 14.73
N HIS A 325 2.16 29.35 15.73
CA HIS A 325 1.10 28.82 16.58
C HIS A 325 1.20 29.29 18.03
N GLY A 326 1.96 30.36 18.29
CA GLY A 326 2.00 31.02 19.61
C GLY A 326 2.83 30.28 20.66
N TYR A 327 3.59 29.25 20.28
CA TYR A 327 4.58 28.65 21.16
C TYR A 327 5.84 29.52 21.15
N ASN A 328 6.01 30.36 22.18
CA ASN A 328 7.28 31.05 22.39
C ASN A 328 8.36 30.04 22.77
N THR A 329 9.32 29.81 21.88
CA THR A 329 10.61 29.21 22.25
C THR A 329 11.35 30.21 23.14
N ARG A 330 11.45 29.89 24.43
CA ARG A 330 12.41 30.55 25.32
C ARG A 330 13.76 29.87 25.22
#